data_AF-A0A068V6J0-F1
#
_entry.id   AF-A0A068V6J0-F1
#
_cell.length_a   1.000
_cell.length_b   1.000
_cell.length_c   1.000
_cell.angle_alpha   90.00
_cell.angle_beta   90.00
_cell.angle_gamma   90.00
#
_symmetry.space_group_name_H-M   'P 1'
#
loop_
_entity.id
_entity.type
_entity.pdbx_description
1 polymer ?
#
loop_
_entity_poly.entity_id
_entity_poly.type
_entity_poly.pdbx_seq_one_letter_code
_entity_poly.pdbx_strand_id
1 'polypeptide(L)'
;MVDFTTSKLGKDVLAVSSEAHKTDAIFQNYGVADVSKLNNNDKTIVSRHKQNYVYAVFYCHTTQNTDACMVNLVGADGAKVKAVVVCHKDTSEWNPKHLAFQLLKVKPGTVPICHFLPEDHIVWVPKN
;
A
#
# COMPACT_ATOMS: atom_id res chain seq x y z
N MET A 1 -10.26 12.02 8.02
CA MET A 1 -9.75 10.81 7.31
C MET A 1 -10.77 10.35 6.28
N VAL A 2 -11.96 9.93 6.71
CA VAL A 2 -13.09 9.62 5.81
C VAL A 2 -13.44 10.84 4.94
N ASP A 3 -13.40 12.05 5.49
CA ASP A 3 -13.68 13.27 4.70
C ASP A 3 -12.64 13.50 3.59
N PHE A 4 -11.35 13.28 3.88
CA PHE A 4 -10.30 13.38 2.86
C PHE A 4 -10.50 12.32 1.79
N THR A 5 -10.70 11.05 2.18
CA THR A 5 -10.95 9.96 1.23
C THR A 5 -12.16 10.25 0.36
N THR A 6 -13.29 10.65 0.95
CA THR A 6 -14.51 10.92 0.21
C THR A 6 -14.42 12.17 -0.66
N SER A 7 -13.62 13.17 -0.27
CA SER A 7 -13.30 14.33 -1.12
C SER A 7 -12.49 13.97 -2.36
N LYS A 8 -11.68 12.88 -2.30
CA LYS A 8 -10.81 12.45 -3.39
C LYS A 8 -11.42 11.37 -4.28
N LEU A 9 -12.17 10.45 -3.68
CA LEU A 9 -12.66 9.23 -4.34
C LEU A 9 -14.19 9.16 -4.45
N GLY A 10 -14.92 10.08 -3.82
CA GLY A 10 -16.37 9.98 -3.66
C GLY A 10 -16.79 9.12 -2.48
N LYS A 11 -18.09 8.89 -2.34
CA LYS A 11 -18.67 8.20 -1.18
C LYS A 11 -18.58 6.68 -1.26
N ASP A 12 -18.49 6.13 -2.46
CA ASP A 12 -18.50 4.68 -2.67
C ASP A 12 -17.07 4.14 -2.78
N VAL A 13 -16.51 3.79 -1.62
CA VAL A 13 -15.11 3.37 -1.48
C VAL A 13 -15.00 2.08 -0.68
N LEU A 14 -13.94 1.34 -0.95
CA LEU A 14 -13.53 0.16 -0.20
C LEU A 14 -12.23 0.46 0.55
N ALA A 15 -12.22 0.21 1.85
CA ALA A 15 -11.03 0.26 2.69
C ALA A 15 -10.40 -1.13 2.74
N VAL A 16 -9.09 -1.22 2.51
CA VAL A 16 -8.35 -2.49 2.51
C VAL A 16 -7.04 -2.32 3.28
N SER A 17 -6.70 -3.29 4.13
CA SER A 17 -5.45 -3.37 4.87
C SER A 17 -4.84 -4.75 4.76
N SER A 18 -3.55 -4.87 5.09
CA SER A 18 -2.90 -6.17 5.25
C SER A 18 -3.46 -6.89 6.49
N GLU A 19 -3.68 -8.19 6.38
CA GLU A 19 -4.23 -9.05 7.44
C GLU A 19 -3.38 -10.32 7.60
N ALA A 20 -3.01 -10.64 8.84
CA ALA A 20 -2.33 -11.88 9.19
C ALA A 20 -3.12 -12.66 10.25
N HIS A 21 -3.27 -13.97 10.07
CA HIS A 21 -4.09 -14.80 10.96
C HIS A 21 -3.35 -15.34 12.20
N LYS A 22 -2.02 -15.17 12.28
CA LYS A 22 -1.21 -15.62 13.43
C LYS A 22 -0.60 -14.41 14.15
N THR A 23 -0.82 -14.33 15.46
CA THR A 23 -0.25 -13.28 16.34
C THR A 23 1.18 -13.57 16.78
N ASP A 24 1.60 -14.84 16.78
CA ASP A 24 2.96 -15.28 17.12
C ASP A 24 3.80 -15.47 15.86
N ALA A 25 3.83 -14.44 15.01
CA ALA A 25 4.52 -14.50 13.72
C ALA A 25 6.04 -14.56 13.91
N ILE A 26 6.66 -15.64 13.42
CA ILE A 26 8.11 -15.75 13.32
C ILE A 26 8.62 -15.13 12.02
N PHE A 27 9.83 -14.58 12.03
CA PHE A 27 10.48 -14.14 10.81
C PHE A 27 10.76 -15.33 9.89
N GLN A 28 10.20 -15.31 8.68
CA GLN A 28 10.27 -16.43 7.75
C GLN A 28 10.09 -15.97 6.30
N ASN A 29 10.38 -16.89 5.36
CA ASN A 29 10.09 -16.69 3.95
C ASN A 29 8.62 -16.99 3.65
N TYR A 30 8.05 -16.18 2.76
CA TYR A 30 6.70 -16.35 2.24
C TYR A 30 6.75 -16.53 0.72
N GLY A 31 5.96 -17.47 0.22
CA GLY A 31 5.67 -17.61 -1.20
C GLY A 31 4.43 -16.81 -1.59
N VAL A 32 4.44 -16.24 -2.80
CA VAL A 32 3.25 -15.62 -3.39
C VAL A 32 2.34 -16.73 -3.93
N ALA A 33 1.13 -16.82 -3.39
CA ALA A 33 0.12 -17.78 -3.84
C ALA A 33 -0.78 -17.20 -4.92
N ASP A 34 -1.16 -15.92 -4.79
CA ASP A 34 -2.06 -15.24 -5.74
C ASP A 34 -1.90 -13.71 -5.64
N VAL A 35 -2.20 -13.02 -6.74
CA VAL A 35 -2.19 -11.55 -6.83
C VAL A 35 -3.43 -11.07 -7.56
N SER A 36 -4.20 -10.19 -6.91
CA SER A 36 -5.38 -9.56 -7.51
C SER A 36 -5.29 -8.03 -7.40
N LYS A 37 -5.66 -7.34 -8.48
CA LYS A 37 -5.64 -5.88 -8.51
C LYS A 37 -6.89 -5.32 -7.80
N LEU A 38 -6.70 -4.30 -6.97
CA LEU A 38 -7.76 -3.67 -6.18
C LEU A 38 -8.38 -2.44 -6.83
N ASN A 39 -7.66 -1.79 -7.74
CA ASN A 39 -8.15 -0.62 -8.47
C ASN A 39 -8.10 -0.82 -9.98
N ASN A 40 -9.00 -0.18 -10.71
CA ASN A 40 -8.90 -0.09 -12.16
C ASN A 40 -7.77 0.88 -12.55
N ASN A 41 -7.23 0.70 -13.75
CA ASN A 41 -6.28 1.66 -14.32
C ASN A 41 -6.89 3.08 -14.28
N ASP A 42 -6.05 4.07 -13.98
CA ASP A 42 -6.36 5.51 -13.98
C ASP A 42 -7.23 6.05 -12.83
N LYS A 43 -7.75 5.20 -11.93
CA LYS A 43 -8.43 5.68 -10.72
C LYS A 43 -7.43 5.97 -9.60
N THR A 44 -7.47 7.21 -9.10
CA THR A 44 -6.76 7.65 -7.89
C THR A 44 -7.07 6.71 -6.73
N ILE A 45 -6.07 6.38 -5.93
CA ILE A 45 -6.23 5.71 -4.64
C ILE A 45 -5.83 6.67 -3.52
N VAL A 46 -6.33 6.42 -2.32
CA VAL A 46 -5.88 7.13 -1.12
C VAL A 46 -5.12 6.15 -0.25
N SER A 47 -3.86 6.44 0.03
CA SER A 47 -3.04 5.68 0.97
C SER A 47 -3.00 6.39 2.31
N ARG A 48 -3.13 5.64 3.41
CA ARG A 48 -2.96 6.12 4.79
C ARG A 48 -1.91 5.34 5.53
N HIS A 49 -0.93 6.08 6.00
CA HIS A 49 0.20 5.56 6.74
C HIS A 49 0.14 6.02 8.19
N LYS A 50 0.12 5.06 9.10
CA LYS A 50 0.31 5.32 10.53
C LYS A 50 1.72 5.88 10.70
N GLN A 51 1.81 7.05 11.34
CA GLN A 51 3.10 7.65 11.64
C GLN A 51 3.63 7.12 12.96
N ASN A 52 4.94 6.96 13.07
CA ASN A 52 5.59 6.58 14.32
C ASN A 52 5.62 7.79 15.27
N TYR A 53 4.49 8.06 15.90
CA TYR A 53 4.29 9.20 16.80
C TYR A 53 3.51 8.76 18.03
N VAL A 54 3.71 9.45 19.15
CA VAL A 54 3.10 9.09 20.46
C VAL A 54 1.57 9.18 20.45
N TYR A 55 1.00 9.95 19.51
CA TYR A 55 -0.43 10.02 19.27
C TYR A 55 -0.81 9.36 17.94
N ALA A 56 -2.09 9.02 17.78
CA ALA A 56 -2.64 8.41 16.57
C ALA A 56 -2.66 9.40 15.38
N VAL A 57 -1.50 9.57 14.75
CA VAL A 57 -1.30 10.44 13.58
C VAL A 57 -1.22 9.58 12.32
N PHE A 58 -2.00 9.97 11.32
CA PHE A 58 -2.10 9.27 10.04
C PHE A 58 -1.79 10.22 8.91
N TYR A 59 -0.78 9.88 8.11
CA TYR A 59 -0.48 10.59 6.87
C TYR A 59 -1.32 9.99 5.74
N CYS A 60 -2.26 10.79 5.22
CA CYS A 60 -3.08 10.41 4.07
C CYS A 60 -2.55 11.11 2.82
N HIS A 61 -2.41 10.39 1.71
CA HIS A 61 -2.01 10.99 0.44
C HIS A 61 -2.65 10.29 -0.75
N THR A 62 -2.60 10.98 -1.89
CA THR A 62 -2.93 10.46 -3.21
C THR A 62 -1.71 10.64 -4.09
N THR A 63 -1.34 9.60 -4.84
CA THR A 63 -0.32 9.70 -5.88
C THR A 63 -0.97 9.30 -7.19
N GLN A 64 -0.74 10.07 -8.25
CA GLN A 64 -1.27 9.72 -9.56
C GLN A 64 -0.64 8.39 -10.04
N ASN A 65 -1.33 7.71 -10.95
CA ASN A 65 -0.83 6.49 -11.60
C ASN A 65 -0.30 5.45 -10.60
N THR A 66 -1.10 5.13 -9.58
CA THR A 66 -0.73 4.18 -8.54
C THR A 66 -1.64 2.95 -8.61
N ASP A 67 -1.04 1.78 -8.59
CA ASP A 67 -1.75 0.50 -8.53
C ASP A 67 -1.76 -0.02 -7.09
N ALA A 68 -2.91 -0.51 -6.64
CA ALA A 68 -3.06 -1.24 -5.40
C ALA A 68 -3.39 -2.70 -5.74
N CYS A 69 -2.71 -3.64 -5.10
CA CYS A 69 -2.91 -5.07 -5.27
C CYS A 69 -3.07 -5.76 -3.92
N MET A 70 -3.94 -6.76 -3.87
CA MET A 70 -3.96 -7.75 -2.81
C MET A 70 -3.06 -8.92 -3.22
N VAL A 71 -2.14 -9.30 -2.33
CA VAL A 71 -1.20 -10.40 -2.51
C VAL A 71 -1.44 -11.42 -1.43
N ASN A 72 -1.87 -12.61 -1.81
CA ASN A 72 -2.03 -13.73 -0.90
C ASN A 72 -0.68 -14.42 -0.75
N LEU A 73 -0.17 -14.46 0.49
CA LEU A 73 1.13 -15.02 0.84
C LEU A 73 0.96 -16.27 1.71
N VAL A 74 1.83 -17.25 1.51
CA VAL A 74 1.88 -18.50 2.31
C VAL A 74 3.30 -18.69 2.86
N GLY A 75 3.40 -18.76 4.18
CA GLY A 75 4.65 -19.00 4.92
C GLY A 75 5.05 -20.47 4.90
N ALA A 76 6.34 -20.74 5.17
CA ALA A 76 6.85 -22.10 5.30
C ALA A 76 6.17 -22.90 6.44
N ASP A 77 5.69 -22.19 7.47
CA ASP A 77 4.91 -22.74 8.58
C ASP A 77 3.39 -22.89 8.29
N GLY A 78 3.00 -22.70 7.03
CA GLY A 78 1.61 -22.72 6.58
C GLY A 78 0.80 -21.47 6.93
N ALA A 79 1.41 -20.43 7.51
CA ALA A 79 0.71 -19.17 7.78
C ALA A 79 0.22 -18.52 6.49
N LYS A 80 -1.03 -18.03 6.50
CA LYS A 80 -1.62 -17.30 5.37
C LYS A 80 -1.73 -15.83 5.73
N VAL A 81 -1.23 -14.99 4.84
CA VAL A 81 -1.25 -13.52 5.00
C VAL A 81 -1.87 -12.91 3.75
N LYS A 82 -2.81 -11.98 3.93
CA LYS A 82 -3.33 -11.14 2.86
C LYS A 82 -2.59 -9.81 2.94
N ALA A 83 -1.66 -9.56 2.04
CA ALA A 83 -0.84 -8.35 2.09
C ALA A 83 -1.27 -7.37 1.01
N VAL A 84 -1.40 -6.10 1.37
CA VAL A 84 -1.64 -5.04 0.40
C VAL A 84 -0.31 -4.51 -0.12
N VAL A 85 -0.16 -4.45 -1.44
CA VAL A 85 0.97 -3.82 -2.12
C VAL A 85 0.48 -2.59 -2.85
N VAL A 86 1.24 -1.50 -2.74
CA VAL A 86 1.03 -0.27 -3.51
C VAL A 86 2.24 -0.06 -4.41
N CYS A 87 1.98 0.21 -5.69
CA CYS A 87 2.97 0.49 -6.71
C CYS A 87 2.74 1.88 -7.31
N HIS A 88 3.62 2.82 -6.98
CA HIS A 88 3.61 4.16 -7.55
C HIS A 88 4.37 4.16 -8.88
N LYS A 89 3.66 4.28 -10.01
CA LYS A 89 4.28 4.23 -11.34
C LYS A 89 4.92 5.54 -11.74
N ASP A 90 4.34 6.65 -11.31
CA ASP A 90 4.93 7.98 -11.45
C ASP A 90 5.43 8.48 -10.10
N THR A 91 6.75 8.57 -10.00
CA THR A 91 7.44 9.08 -8.81
C THR A 91 8.24 10.35 -9.13
N SER A 92 7.98 11.00 -10.27
CA SER A 92 8.73 12.17 -10.74
C SER A 92 8.68 13.35 -9.77
N GLU A 93 7.54 13.54 -9.10
CA GLU A 93 7.32 14.61 -8.11
C GLU A 93 7.81 14.24 -6.69
N TRP A 94 8.28 13.02 -6.48
CA TRP A 94 8.78 12.61 -5.16
C TRP A 94 10.08 13.34 -4.85
N ASN A 95 10.31 13.60 -3.55
CA ASN A 95 11.57 14.16 -3.08
C ASN A 95 12.75 13.33 -3.63
N PRO A 96 13.70 13.92 -4.38
CA PRO A 96 14.86 13.17 -4.90
C PRO A 96 15.72 12.51 -3.82
N LYS A 97 15.63 12.98 -2.57
CA LYS A 97 16.28 12.39 -1.39
C LYS A 97 15.40 11.37 -0.65
N HIS A 98 14.26 10.97 -1.20
CA HIS A 98 13.38 9.97 -0.60
C HIS A 98 14.12 8.63 -0.43
N LEU A 99 13.89 7.96 0.70
CA LEU A 99 14.62 6.74 1.09
C LEU A 99 14.57 5.64 0.02
N ALA A 100 13.43 5.50 -0.67
CA ALA A 100 13.28 4.52 -1.75
C ALA A 100 14.35 4.67 -2.86
N PHE A 101 14.67 5.91 -3.26
CA PHE A 101 15.66 6.19 -4.31
C PHE A 101 17.09 5.90 -3.84
N GLN A 102 17.36 6.12 -2.55
CA GLN A 102 18.66 5.81 -1.95
C GLN A 102 18.90 4.30 -1.86
N LEU A 103 17.89 3.54 -1.41
CA LEU A 103 17.97 2.08 -1.26
C LEU A 103 18.04 1.36 -2.61
N LEU A 104 17.17 1.76 -3.55
CA LEU A 104 17.06 1.10 -4.86
C LEU A 104 18.04 1.66 -5.90
N LYS A 105 18.77 2.73 -5.58
CA LYS A 105 19.75 3.41 -6.46
C LYS A 105 19.17 3.84 -7.80
N VAL A 106 17.95 4.37 -7.78
CA VAL A 106 17.21 4.88 -8.94
C VAL A 106 16.81 6.34 -8.73
N LYS A 107 16.38 7.03 -9.79
CA LYS A 107 15.97 8.44 -9.73
C LYS A 107 14.44 8.57 -9.77
N PRO A 108 13.88 9.68 -9.25
CA PRO A 108 12.46 10.02 -9.43
C PRO A 108 12.01 9.86 -10.88
N GLY A 109 10.84 9.24 -11.09
CA GLY A 109 10.20 9.10 -12.40
C GLY A 109 10.85 8.11 -13.37
N THR A 110 11.94 7.43 -12.98
CA THR A 110 12.63 6.49 -13.88
C THR A 110 12.06 5.07 -13.84
N VAL A 111 11.58 4.63 -12.67
CA VAL A 111 10.99 3.32 -12.46
C VAL A 111 9.84 3.41 -11.45
N PRO A 112 8.86 2.49 -11.50
CA PRO A 112 7.86 2.35 -10.46
C PRO A 112 8.47 1.98 -9.12
N ILE A 113 7.92 2.51 -8.04
CA ILE A 113 8.29 2.14 -6.66
C ILE A 113 7.12 1.39 -6.04
N CYS A 114 7.34 0.11 -5.72
CA CYS A 114 6.35 -0.74 -5.06
C CYS A 114 6.76 -1.05 -3.63
N HIS A 115 5.80 -1.13 -2.72
CA HIS A 115 6.03 -1.57 -1.34
C HIS A 115 4.80 -2.23 -0.74
N PHE A 116 5.03 -3.13 0.22
CA PHE A 116 3.98 -3.67 1.08
C PHE A 116 3.51 -2.61 2.07
N LEU A 117 2.23 -2.65 2.44
CA LEU A 117 1.68 -1.87 3.53
C LEU A 117 1.77 -2.66 4.85
N PRO A 118 2.35 -2.06 5.91
CA PRO A 118 2.34 -2.65 7.25
C PRO A 118 0.91 -2.89 7.78
N GLU A 119 0.82 -3.70 8.82
CA GLU A 119 -0.38 -3.81 9.64
C GLU A 119 -0.76 -2.40 10.18
N ASP A 120 -2.05 -2.07 10.22
CA ASP A 120 -2.64 -0.74 10.49
C ASP A 120 -2.58 0.33 9.36
N HIS A 121 -1.93 0.03 8.24
CA HIS A 121 -1.99 0.89 7.06
C HIS A 121 -3.18 0.53 6.19
N ILE A 122 -3.83 1.55 5.62
CA ILE A 122 -5.07 1.37 4.86
C ILE A 122 -4.90 1.99 3.49
N VAL A 123 -5.34 1.29 2.46
CA VAL A 123 -5.60 1.85 1.13
C VAL A 123 -7.11 1.95 0.94
N TRP A 124 -7.59 3.08 0.41
CA TRP A 124 -8.94 3.19 -0.11
C TRP A 124 -8.93 3.23 -1.62
N VAL A 125 -9.81 2.44 -2.20
CA VAL A 125 -10.06 2.37 -3.64
C VAL A 125 -11.54 2.64 -3.91
N PRO A 126 -11.91 3.28 -5.03
CA PRO A 126 -13.32 3.39 -5.42
C PRO A 126 -13.93 2.00 -5.61
N LYS A 127 -15.16 1.79 -5.11
CA LYS A 127 -15.95 0.62 -5.51
C LYS A 127 -16.40 0.81 -6.97
N ASN A 128 -16.43 -0.28 -7.71
CA ASN A 128 -16.94 -0.30 -9.09
C ASN A 128 -18.45 -0.46 -9.09
#